data_AF-A0A9W8VMA9-F1
#
_entry.id   AF-A0A9W8VMA9-F1
#
_cell.length_a   1.000
_cell.length_b   1.000
_cell.length_c   1.000
_cell.angle_alpha   90.00
_cell.angle_beta   90.00
_cell.angle_gamma   90.00
#
_symmetry.space_group_name_H-M   'P 1'
#
loop_
_entity.id
_entity.type
_entity.pdbx_description
1 polymer ?
#
loop_
_entity_poly.entity_id
_entity_poly.type
_entity_poly.pdbx_seq_one_letter_code
_entity_poly.pdbx_strand_id
1 'polypeptide(L)'
;MNVASVGRPVGCLKAALRRTRFQRSFQRNSSSAASVRPQFQDKFNNAFSAEQRADVAKVNKFQIYPRVPSIRSTHPDPMPALLEKQIAKLDPTGARTRLFSKEHADSAKVGDVLMVTTKGGEPFSGAFLQIRRRGQDTAIQLRGQMMKVGVEMWFKVYSPTVTGIDIIWRRPKRARRARLTYMRKPKHDMGSVDQLVFAWKKERYTLRSRAKQTGQTGKQAGKKNVRLLGQQKK
;
A
#
# COMPACT_ATOMS: atom_id res chain seq x y z
N MET A 1 60.31 -13.86 -22.03
CA MET A 1 60.58 -12.79 -21.06
C MET A 1 59.89 -11.53 -21.56
N ASN A 2 58.97 -10.95 -20.81
CA ASN A 2 58.52 -9.57 -21.01
C ASN A 2 58.06 -9.04 -19.64
N VAL A 3 58.94 -8.26 -19.03
CA VAL A 3 58.74 -7.63 -17.73
C VAL A 3 58.06 -6.30 -17.99
N ALA A 4 56.76 -6.20 -17.71
CA ALA A 4 56.08 -4.91 -17.73
C ALA A 4 56.54 -4.08 -16.53
N SER A 5 57.20 -2.96 -16.79
CA SER A 5 57.63 -2.01 -15.76
C SER A 5 56.41 -1.26 -15.20
N VAL A 6 56.10 -1.51 -13.93
CA VAL A 6 55.09 -0.76 -13.20
C VAL A 6 55.65 0.63 -12.89
N GLY A 7 55.38 1.59 -13.77
CA GLY A 7 55.64 3.00 -13.53
C GLY A 7 54.87 3.47 -12.30
N ARG A 8 55.57 3.73 -11.19
CA ARG A 8 54.99 4.33 -9.98
C ARG A 8 54.58 5.78 -10.29
N PRO A 9 53.33 6.20 -10.05
CA PRO A 9 52.93 7.58 -10.29
C PRO A 9 53.58 8.48 -9.23
N VAL A 10 54.56 9.29 -9.63
CA VAL A 10 55.21 10.34 -8.81
C VAL A 10 54.25 11.41 -8.26
N GLY A 11 52.96 11.35 -8.60
CA GLY A 11 51.91 12.25 -8.09
C GLY A 11 51.57 12.07 -6.60
N CYS A 12 51.95 10.94 -5.97
CA CYS A 12 51.63 10.69 -4.56
C CYS A 12 52.64 11.29 -3.55
N LEU A 13 53.82 11.76 -3.99
CA LEU A 13 54.79 12.40 -3.09
C LEU A 13 54.30 13.75 -2.55
N LYS A 14 53.61 14.56 -3.37
CA LYS A 14 52.99 15.81 -2.88
C LYS A 14 51.88 15.55 -1.86
N ALA A 15 51.11 14.48 -2.04
CA ALA A 15 50.07 14.08 -1.10
C ALA A 15 50.66 13.55 0.22
N ALA A 16 51.73 12.75 0.15
CA ALA A 16 52.46 12.27 1.31
C ALA A 16 53.08 13.41 2.12
N LEU A 17 53.74 14.38 1.46
CA LEU A 17 54.33 15.55 2.12
C LEU A 17 53.29 16.50 2.74
N ARG A 18 52.08 16.61 2.17
CA ARG A 18 50.97 17.32 2.82
C ARG A 18 50.50 16.59 4.08
N ARG A 19 50.34 15.27 4.02
CA ARG A 19 49.90 14.46 5.17
C ARG A 19 50.90 14.53 6.33
N THR A 20 52.20 14.51 6.06
CA THR A 20 53.23 14.64 7.12
C THR A 20 53.26 16.02 7.76
N ARG A 21 52.99 17.10 7.02
CA ARG A 21 52.83 18.45 7.58
C ARG A 21 51.61 18.54 8.50
N PHE A 22 50.48 17.97 8.09
CA PHE A 22 49.27 17.92 8.92
C PHE A 22 49.46 17.10 10.21
N GLN A 23 50.21 15.99 10.14
CA GLN A 23 50.55 15.21 11.33
C GLN A 23 51.48 15.95 12.29
N ARG A 24 52.48 16.69 11.77
CA ARG A 24 53.35 17.53 12.62
C ARG A 24 52.61 18.69 13.28
N SER A 25 51.64 19.32 12.60
CA SER A 25 50.78 20.32 13.24
C SER A 25 49.88 19.71 14.32
N PHE A 26 49.42 18.47 14.12
CA PHE A 26 48.57 17.79 15.10
C PHE A 26 49.36 17.36 16.34
N GLN A 27 50.62 16.90 16.16
CA GLN A 27 51.49 16.51 17.28
C GLN A 27 51.98 17.70 18.13
N ARG A 28 52.08 18.92 17.57
CA ARG A 28 52.35 20.13 18.37
C ARG A 28 51.19 20.53 19.27
N ASN A 29 49.96 20.13 18.94
CA ASN A 29 48.78 20.52 19.69
C ASN A 29 48.43 19.54 20.83
N SER A 30 49.10 18.38 20.93
CA SER A 30 48.85 17.38 21.97
C SER A 30 49.83 17.39 23.15
N SER A 31 50.79 18.32 23.19
CA SER A 31 51.76 18.46 24.30
C SER A 31 51.55 19.72 25.14
N SER A 32 50.29 19.98 25.51
CA SER A 32 49.97 20.85 26.64
C SER A 32 48.93 20.14 27.50
N ALA A 33 49.42 19.34 28.44
CA ALA A 33 48.66 18.99 29.64
C ALA A 33 48.67 20.21 30.59
N ALA A 34 48.13 21.33 30.11
CA ALA A 34 47.64 22.38 30.98
C ALA A 34 46.12 22.17 31.06
N SER A 35 45.60 22.13 32.28
CA SER A 35 44.17 22.03 32.56
C SER A 35 43.42 23.24 31.99
N VAL A 36 43.12 23.21 30.69
CA VAL A 36 42.17 24.12 30.07
C VAL A 36 40.80 23.60 30.49
N ARG A 37 40.27 24.18 31.57
CA ARG A 37 38.82 24.17 31.82
C ARG A 37 38.14 24.52 30.49
N PRO A 38 37.04 23.86 30.10
CA PRO A 38 36.39 24.13 28.84
C PRO A 38 35.75 25.54 28.90
N GLN A 39 36.53 26.59 28.60
CA GLN A 39 36.04 27.96 28.40
C GLN A 39 35.28 28.11 27.07
N PHE A 40 34.84 27.01 26.48
CA PHE A 40 34.02 27.03 25.27
C PHE A 40 32.56 27.41 25.56
N GLN A 41 32.15 27.49 26.83
CA GLN A 41 30.80 27.93 27.22
C GLN A 41 30.65 29.45 27.34
N ASP A 42 31.74 30.22 27.49
CA ASP A 42 31.63 31.67 27.77
C ASP A 42 31.73 32.58 26.52
N LYS A 43 32.13 32.07 25.37
CA LYS A 43 32.33 32.90 24.16
C LYS A 43 31.05 33.29 23.42
N PHE A 44 29.91 32.70 23.77
CA PHE A 44 28.60 33.10 23.24
C PHE A 44 27.89 34.16 24.09
N ASN A 45 28.40 34.46 25.30
CA ASN A 45 27.76 35.41 26.23
C ASN A 45 27.89 36.88 25.80
N ASN A 46 28.63 37.19 24.74
CA ASN A 46 28.93 38.56 24.29
C ASN A 46 28.67 38.79 22.79
N ALA A 47 27.81 37.98 22.14
CA ALA A 47 27.50 38.16 20.72
C ALA A 47 26.68 39.42 20.40
N PHE A 48 26.08 40.05 21.41
CA PHE A 48 25.23 41.23 21.25
C PHE A 48 25.89 42.51 21.78
N SER A 49 25.78 43.61 21.02
CA SER A 49 26.23 44.94 21.45
C SER A 49 25.44 45.46 22.66
N ALA A 50 25.96 46.50 23.33
CA ALA A 50 25.27 47.12 24.46
C ALA A 50 23.89 47.67 24.07
N GLU A 51 23.78 48.25 22.87
CA GLU A 51 22.52 48.72 22.30
C GLU A 51 21.54 47.57 22.04
N GLN A 52 22.02 46.46 21.45
CA GLN A 52 21.19 45.28 21.21
C GLN A 52 20.66 44.66 22.51
N ARG A 53 21.43 44.72 23.61
CA ARG A 53 20.96 44.29 24.93
C ARG A 53 19.90 45.21 25.49
N ALA A 54 20.06 46.53 25.32
CA ALA A 54 19.07 47.51 25.74
C ALA A 54 17.73 47.34 24.99
N ASP A 55 17.79 47.04 23.69
CA ASP A 55 16.61 46.73 22.88
C ASP A 55 15.94 45.42 23.30
N VAL A 56 16.71 44.34 23.52
CA VAL A 56 16.15 43.07 24.05
C VAL A 56 15.51 43.29 25.43
N ALA A 57 16.15 44.06 26.31
CA ALA A 57 15.59 44.41 27.62
C ALA A 57 14.30 45.25 27.51
N LYS A 58 14.16 46.08 26.47
CA LYS A 58 12.92 46.82 26.18
C LYS A 58 11.82 45.90 25.66
N VAL A 59 12.13 44.97 24.76
CA VAL A 59 11.17 44.00 24.20
C VAL A 59 10.71 42.98 25.25
N ASN A 60 11.60 42.54 26.15
CA ASN A 60 11.28 41.59 27.21
C ASN A 60 10.28 42.13 28.25
N LYS A 61 10.01 43.45 28.27
CA LYS A 61 8.96 44.04 29.13
C LYS A 61 7.55 43.74 28.63
N PHE A 62 7.39 43.33 27.37
CA PHE A 62 6.09 42.99 26.79
C PHE A 62 5.79 41.51 26.99
N GLN A 63 4.60 41.22 27.52
CA GLN A 63 4.09 39.85 27.61
C GLN A 63 3.68 39.36 26.22
N ILE A 64 4.52 38.53 25.59
CA ILE A 64 4.19 37.86 24.33
C ILE A 64 3.42 36.59 24.65
N TYR A 65 2.11 36.60 24.45
CA TYR A 65 1.30 35.39 24.58
C TYR A 65 1.66 34.38 23.47
N PRO A 66 1.84 33.10 23.78
CA PRO A 66 2.15 32.09 22.78
C PRO A 66 0.97 31.95 21.80
N ARG A 67 1.27 31.66 20.54
CA ARG A 67 0.23 31.32 19.57
C ARG A 67 -0.45 30.02 19.99
N VAL A 68 -1.77 29.96 19.79
CA VAL A 68 -2.54 28.72 19.95
C VAL A 68 -1.88 27.62 19.11
N PRO A 69 -1.66 26.41 19.66
CA PRO A 69 -1.02 25.32 18.92
C PRO A 69 -1.83 25.00 17.66
N SER A 70 -1.18 25.09 16.50
CA SER A 70 -1.82 24.79 15.21
C SER A 70 -1.75 23.29 14.90
N ILE A 71 -2.81 22.71 14.33
CA ILE A 71 -2.84 21.29 13.93
C ILE A 71 -1.73 20.96 12.91
N ARG A 72 -1.27 21.97 12.15
CA ARG A 72 -0.18 21.82 11.18
C ARG A 72 1.16 21.44 11.84
N SER A 73 1.40 21.80 13.11
CA SER A 73 2.62 21.37 13.82
C SER A 73 2.60 19.89 14.16
N THR A 74 1.42 19.31 14.42
CA THR A 74 1.26 17.89 14.74
C THR A 74 1.09 17.03 13.49
N HIS A 75 0.39 17.53 12.47
CA HIS A 75 0.12 16.84 11.22
C HIS A 75 0.48 17.75 10.03
N PRO A 76 1.76 17.74 9.60
CA PRO A 76 2.20 18.51 8.45
C PRO A 76 1.47 18.15 7.14
N ASP A 77 1.15 16.85 6.95
CA ASP A 77 0.32 16.36 5.84
C ASP A 77 -0.87 15.52 6.36
N PRO A 78 -2.10 16.06 6.34
CA PRO A 78 -3.29 15.34 6.78
C PRO A 78 -3.87 14.40 5.70
N MET A 79 -3.40 14.47 4.45
CA MET A 79 -4.03 13.77 3.32
C MET A 79 -4.02 12.24 3.45
N PRO A 80 -2.92 11.58 3.83
CA PRO A 80 -2.89 10.12 3.99
C PRO A 80 -3.86 9.64 5.07
N ALA A 81 -3.84 10.30 6.23
CA ALA A 81 -4.74 9.99 7.34
C ALA A 81 -6.22 10.18 6.97
N LEU A 82 -6.52 11.19 6.15
CA LEU A 82 -7.86 11.41 5.60
C LEU A 82 -8.27 10.25 4.67
N LEU A 83 -7.41 9.89 3.72
CA LEU A 83 -7.68 8.81 2.77
C LEU A 83 -7.89 7.47 3.46
N GLU A 84 -7.09 7.16 4.48
CA GLU A 84 -7.24 5.94 5.29
C GLU A 84 -8.58 5.93 6.04
N LYS A 85 -8.97 7.06 6.66
CA LYS A 85 -10.28 7.20 7.30
C LYS A 85 -11.44 7.01 6.32
N GLN A 86 -11.32 7.53 5.11
CA GLN A 86 -12.33 7.33 4.06
C GLN A 86 -12.43 5.88 3.60
N ILE A 87 -11.28 5.22 3.38
CA ILE A 87 -11.25 3.81 3.00
C ILE A 87 -11.86 2.95 4.12
N ALA A 88 -11.49 3.19 5.38
CA ALA A 88 -12.04 2.47 6.53
C ALA A 88 -13.57 2.66 6.65
N LYS A 89 -14.08 3.86 6.35
CA LYS A 89 -15.52 4.13 6.31
C LYS A 89 -16.23 3.38 5.17
N LEU A 90 -15.62 3.31 3.99
CA LEU A 90 -16.23 2.70 2.79
C LEU A 90 -16.07 1.17 2.73
N ASP A 91 -15.01 0.62 3.34
CA ASP A 91 -14.71 -0.80 3.42
C ASP A 91 -14.38 -1.20 4.87
N PRO A 92 -15.39 -1.26 5.76
CA PRO A 92 -15.17 -1.58 7.18
C PRO A 92 -14.59 -2.98 7.39
N THR A 93 -14.85 -3.90 6.45
CA THR A 93 -14.32 -5.28 6.49
C THR A 93 -12.89 -5.40 5.97
N GLY A 94 -12.39 -4.40 5.23
CA GLY A 94 -11.14 -4.49 4.49
C GLY A 94 -11.15 -5.51 3.34
N ALA A 95 -12.29 -6.14 3.03
CA ALA A 95 -12.37 -7.22 2.06
C ALA A 95 -12.06 -6.74 0.63
N ARG A 96 -12.52 -5.53 0.27
CA ARG A 96 -12.26 -4.96 -1.06
C ARG A 96 -10.81 -4.51 -1.19
N THR A 97 -10.28 -3.94 -0.11
CA THR A 97 -8.86 -3.54 0.00
C THR A 97 -7.96 -4.76 -0.17
N ARG A 98 -8.28 -5.87 0.51
CA ARG A 98 -7.58 -7.15 0.40
C ARG A 98 -7.68 -7.74 -1.00
N LEU A 99 -8.88 -7.73 -1.60
CA LEU A 99 -9.14 -8.26 -2.94
C LEU A 99 -8.26 -7.60 -4.01
N PHE A 100 -7.96 -6.31 -3.86
CA PHE A 100 -7.08 -5.59 -4.77
C PHE A 100 -5.73 -5.25 -4.16
N SER A 101 -5.26 -5.90 -3.10
CA SER A 101 -3.90 -5.65 -2.56
C SER A 101 -2.83 -6.08 -3.57
N LYS A 102 -1.65 -5.45 -3.54
CA LYS A 102 -0.50 -5.91 -4.33
C LYS A 102 0.17 -7.12 -3.69
N GLU A 103 0.15 -7.17 -2.36
CA GLU A 103 0.93 -8.08 -1.52
C GLU A 103 0.37 -9.50 -1.54
N HIS A 104 -0.95 -9.65 -1.51
CA HIS A 104 -1.57 -10.97 -1.46
C HIS A 104 -1.53 -11.69 -2.80
N ALA A 105 -1.20 -12.98 -2.78
CA ALA A 105 -1.29 -13.86 -3.94
C ALA A 105 -2.74 -14.02 -4.43
N ASP A 106 -3.69 -14.15 -3.49
CA ASP A 106 -5.11 -14.36 -3.78
C ASP A 106 -5.85 -13.12 -4.28
N SER A 107 -5.19 -11.96 -4.33
CA SER A 107 -5.80 -10.75 -4.89
C SER A 107 -6.09 -10.89 -6.38
N ALA A 108 -7.07 -10.13 -6.87
CA ALA A 108 -7.41 -10.06 -8.28
C ALA A 108 -6.23 -9.47 -9.08
N LYS A 109 -5.79 -10.20 -10.11
CA LYS A 109 -4.69 -9.77 -10.98
C LYS A 109 -5.21 -9.43 -12.36
N VAL A 110 -4.49 -8.54 -13.03
CA VAL A 110 -4.85 -8.10 -14.38
C VAL A 110 -4.84 -9.29 -15.34
N GLY A 111 -5.94 -9.45 -16.09
CA GLY A 111 -6.21 -10.59 -16.97
C GLY A 111 -7.15 -11.63 -16.37
N ASP A 112 -7.50 -11.53 -15.09
CA ASP A 112 -8.59 -12.33 -14.50
C ASP A 112 -9.95 -11.86 -15.03
N VAL A 113 -10.98 -12.70 -14.94
CA VAL A 113 -12.36 -12.31 -15.24
C VAL A 113 -13.07 -12.02 -13.93
N LEU A 114 -13.60 -10.80 -13.82
CA LEU A 114 -14.29 -10.32 -12.63
C LEU A 114 -15.78 -10.12 -12.95
N MET A 115 -16.62 -10.45 -11.97
CA MET A 115 -18.02 -10.06 -11.92
C MET A 115 -18.19 -8.92 -10.95
N VAL A 116 -18.77 -7.82 -11.40
CA VAL A 116 -19.12 -6.69 -10.53
C VAL A 116 -20.63 -6.64 -10.40
N THR A 117 -21.11 -6.86 -9.19
CA THR A 117 -22.53 -6.73 -8.86
C THR A 117 -22.78 -5.33 -8.32
N THR A 118 -23.61 -4.56 -9.00
CA THR A 118 -24.09 -3.24 -8.56
C THR A 118 -25.39 -3.37 -7.77
N LYS A 119 -25.76 -2.32 -7.03
CA LYS A 119 -27.02 -2.25 -6.29
C LYS A 119 -28.25 -2.25 -7.20
N GLY A 120 -28.11 -1.68 -8.40
CA GLY A 120 -29.13 -1.69 -9.43
C GLY A 120 -28.56 -2.20 -10.74
N GLY A 121 -29.39 -2.92 -11.51
CA GLY A 121 -29.05 -3.45 -12.82
C GLY A 121 -28.42 -4.84 -12.81
N GLU A 122 -28.09 -5.30 -14.01
CA GLU A 122 -27.45 -6.59 -14.24
C GLU A 122 -25.97 -6.55 -13.86
N PRO A 123 -25.41 -7.59 -13.20
CA PRO A 123 -23.99 -7.63 -12.88
C PRO A 123 -23.13 -7.63 -14.15
N PHE A 124 -22.13 -6.75 -14.19
CA PHE A 124 -21.21 -6.68 -15.31
C PHE A 124 -20.07 -7.67 -15.14
N SER A 125 -19.85 -8.53 -16.13
CA SER A 125 -18.74 -9.49 -16.15
C SER A 125 -17.77 -9.17 -17.27
N GLY A 126 -16.48 -9.18 -16.99
CA GLY A 126 -15.48 -8.85 -17.99
C GLY A 126 -14.05 -9.18 -17.59
N ALA A 127 -13.19 -9.24 -18.60
CA ALA A 127 -11.76 -9.34 -18.45
C ALA A 127 -11.18 -8.08 -17.80
N PHE A 128 -10.38 -8.26 -16.77
CA PHE A 128 -9.76 -7.17 -16.01
C PHE A 128 -8.55 -6.59 -16.75
N LEU A 129 -8.74 -5.42 -17.37
CA LEU A 129 -7.72 -4.79 -18.22
C LEU A 129 -6.65 -4.03 -17.44
N GLN A 130 -7.05 -3.28 -16.41
CA GLN A 130 -6.15 -2.46 -15.62
C GLN A 130 -6.80 -1.93 -14.34
N ILE A 131 -5.96 -1.53 -13.40
CA ILE A 131 -6.34 -0.86 -12.14
C ILE A 131 -5.66 0.50 -12.01
N ARG A 132 -6.43 1.51 -11.59
CA ARG A 132 -5.95 2.82 -11.16
C ARG A 132 -6.02 2.87 -9.65
N ARG A 133 -4.87 3.03 -8.98
CA ARG A 133 -4.79 3.11 -7.52
C ARG A 133 -4.62 4.57 -7.11
N ARG A 134 -5.65 5.13 -6.48
CA ARG A 134 -5.71 6.55 -6.06
C ARG A 134 -6.47 6.67 -4.72
N GLY A 135 -6.02 5.96 -3.69
CA GLY A 135 -6.71 5.92 -2.39
C GLY A 135 -8.16 5.40 -2.52
N GLN A 136 -9.12 6.15 -1.97
CA GLN A 136 -10.55 5.85 -2.08
C GLN A 136 -11.08 5.83 -3.52
N ASP A 137 -10.39 6.49 -4.45
CA ASP A 137 -10.79 6.59 -5.86
C ASP A 137 -10.27 5.46 -6.74
N THR A 138 -9.80 4.38 -6.10
CA THR A 138 -9.29 3.18 -6.78
C THR A 138 -10.36 2.60 -7.69
N ALA A 139 -9.98 2.41 -8.96
CA ALA A 139 -10.89 2.01 -10.02
C ALA A 139 -10.31 0.84 -10.84
N ILE A 140 -11.18 -0.08 -11.22
CA ILE A 140 -10.86 -1.19 -12.11
C ILE A 140 -11.53 -0.98 -13.47
N GLN A 141 -10.83 -1.32 -14.54
CA GLN A 141 -11.40 -1.33 -15.88
C GLN A 141 -11.66 -2.76 -16.32
N LEU A 142 -12.91 -3.05 -16.64
CA LEU A 142 -13.35 -4.33 -17.16
C LEU A 142 -13.74 -4.19 -18.62
N ARG A 143 -13.43 -5.21 -19.41
CA ARG A 143 -13.85 -5.36 -20.80
C ARG A 143 -14.72 -6.61 -20.92
N GLY A 144 -15.94 -6.43 -21.39
CA GLY A 144 -16.85 -7.51 -21.74
C GLY A 144 -17.32 -7.36 -23.18
N GLN A 145 -18.17 -8.27 -23.62
CA GLN A 145 -18.87 -8.17 -24.88
C GLN A 145 -20.36 -8.33 -24.60
N MET A 146 -21.15 -7.35 -25.03
CA MET A 146 -22.60 -7.43 -24.98
C MET A 146 -23.06 -7.72 -26.41
N MET A 147 -23.65 -8.90 -26.61
CA MET A 147 -23.98 -9.42 -27.94
C MET A 147 -22.73 -9.47 -28.84
N LYS A 148 -22.61 -8.57 -29.82
CA LYS A 148 -21.46 -8.47 -30.75
C LYS A 148 -20.62 -7.21 -30.55
N VAL A 149 -20.93 -6.39 -29.54
CA VAL A 149 -20.25 -5.12 -29.28
C VAL A 149 -19.39 -5.23 -28.03
N GLY A 150 -18.11 -4.89 -28.14
CA GLY A 150 -17.20 -4.84 -27.01
C GLY A 150 -17.46 -3.61 -26.13
N VAL A 151 -17.73 -3.82 -24.85
CA VAL A 151 -18.04 -2.77 -23.88
C VAL A 151 -16.96 -2.71 -22.81
N GLU A 152 -16.53 -1.49 -22.46
CA GLU A 152 -15.56 -1.27 -21.38
C GLU A 152 -16.15 -0.35 -20.31
N MET A 153 -16.01 -0.75 -19.04
CA MET A 153 -16.54 0.02 -17.92
C MET A 153 -15.50 0.20 -16.83
N TRP A 154 -15.52 1.39 -16.23
CA TRP A 154 -14.76 1.69 -15.02
C TRP A 154 -15.64 1.53 -13.80
N PHE A 155 -15.20 0.70 -12.85
CA PHE A 155 -15.86 0.56 -11.56
C PHE A 155 -14.96 1.11 -10.45
N LYS A 156 -15.52 1.98 -9.62
CA LYS A 156 -14.89 2.45 -8.38
C LYS A 156 -15.06 1.36 -7.32
N VAL A 157 -13.95 0.79 -6.86
CA VAL A 157 -13.94 -0.36 -5.94
C VAL A 157 -14.64 -0.01 -4.62
N TYR A 158 -14.39 1.18 -4.09
CA TYR A 158 -14.97 1.65 -2.83
C TYR A 158 -16.33 2.34 -3.00
N SER A 159 -16.94 2.29 -4.19
CA SER A 159 -18.28 2.87 -4.36
C SER A 159 -19.31 2.04 -3.58
N PRO A 160 -20.22 2.70 -2.84
CA PRO A 160 -21.33 2.02 -2.17
C PRO A 160 -22.35 1.47 -3.17
N THR A 161 -22.32 1.88 -4.43
CA THR A 161 -23.18 1.34 -5.49
C THR A 161 -22.70 -0.03 -5.95
N VAL A 162 -21.42 -0.33 -5.82
CA VAL A 162 -20.89 -1.68 -6.05
C VAL A 162 -21.18 -2.50 -4.80
N THR A 163 -21.99 -3.55 -4.94
CA THR A 163 -22.36 -4.46 -3.85
C THR A 163 -21.23 -5.46 -3.60
N GLY A 164 -20.73 -6.10 -4.65
CA GLY A 164 -19.73 -7.15 -4.57
C GLY A 164 -18.88 -7.26 -5.83
N ILE A 165 -17.66 -7.77 -5.67
CA ILE A 165 -16.76 -8.06 -6.77
C ILE A 165 -16.24 -9.48 -6.56
N ASP A 166 -16.59 -10.37 -7.48
CA ASP A 166 -16.23 -11.78 -7.44
C ASP A 166 -15.21 -12.09 -8.54
N ILE A 167 -14.21 -12.92 -8.23
CA ILE A 167 -13.30 -13.48 -9.23
C ILE A 167 -13.98 -14.73 -9.80
N ILE A 168 -14.37 -14.68 -11.07
CA ILE A 168 -15.03 -15.79 -11.77
C ILE A 168 -13.99 -16.80 -12.24
N TRP A 169 -12.96 -16.27 -12.91
CA TRP A 169 -11.93 -17.08 -13.55
C TRP A 169 -10.59 -16.41 -13.35
N ARG A 170 -9.61 -17.20 -12.94
CA ARG A 170 -8.23 -16.76 -12.79
C ARG A 170 -7.43 -17.12 -14.02
N ARG A 171 -6.59 -16.21 -14.46
CA ARG A 171 -5.67 -16.48 -15.56
C ARG A 171 -4.62 -17.50 -15.11
N PRO A 172 -4.40 -18.60 -15.85
CA PRO A 172 -3.45 -19.65 -15.45
C PRO A 172 -2.01 -19.14 -15.38
N LYS A 173 -1.64 -18.19 -16.24
CA LYS A 173 -0.34 -17.53 -16.24
C LYS A 173 -0.50 -16.03 -16.06
N ARG A 174 0.20 -15.47 -15.07
CA ARG A 174 0.18 -14.03 -14.79
C ARG A 174 0.55 -13.21 -16.04
N ALA A 175 -0.20 -12.14 -16.28
CA ALA A 175 0.11 -11.22 -17.35
C ALA A 175 1.47 -10.53 -17.15
N ARG A 176 2.25 -10.39 -18.24
CA ARG A 176 3.55 -9.70 -18.20
C ARG A 176 3.42 -8.17 -18.17
N ARG A 177 2.25 -7.63 -18.52
CA ARG A 177 1.98 -6.18 -18.59
C ARG A 177 1.01 -5.77 -17.48
N ALA A 178 1.20 -4.57 -16.94
CA ALA A 178 0.29 -4.02 -15.93
C ALA A 178 -1.06 -3.54 -16.51
N ARG A 179 -1.11 -3.28 -17.83
CA ARG A 179 -2.32 -2.86 -18.56
C ARG A 179 -2.45 -3.72 -19.81
N LEU A 180 -3.62 -4.32 -20.03
CA LEU A 180 -3.88 -5.22 -21.16
C LEU A 180 -4.73 -4.56 -22.24
N THR A 181 -4.49 -3.28 -22.53
CA THR A 181 -5.22 -2.51 -23.56
C THR A 181 -5.17 -3.13 -24.95
N TYR A 182 -4.18 -4.00 -25.22
CA TYR A 182 -4.08 -4.74 -26.46
C TYR A 182 -5.21 -5.77 -26.66
N MET A 183 -5.93 -6.16 -25.60
CA MET A 183 -7.10 -7.06 -25.67
C MET A 183 -8.29 -6.43 -26.43
N ARG A 184 -8.22 -5.15 -26.78
CA ARG A 184 -9.18 -4.49 -27.68
C ARG A 184 -9.05 -4.96 -29.14
N LYS A 185 -7.90 -5.53 -29.51
CA LYS A 185 -7.67 -6.03 -30.85
C LYS A 185 -8.30 -7.42 -30.98
N PRO A 186 -8.98 -7.75 -32.09
CA PRO A 186 -9.68 -9.03 -32.26
C PRO A 186 -8.81 -10.27 -31.99
N LYS A 187 -7.53 -10.22 -32.37
CA LYS A 187 -6.56 -11.31 -32.12
C LYS A 187 -6.37 -11.68 -30.65
N HIS A 188 -6.63 -10.75 -29.73
CA HIS A 188 -6.35 -10.88 -28.31
C HIS A 188 -7.59 -10.70 -27.43
N ASP A 189 -8.74 -10.47 -28.05
CA ASP A 189 -9.98 -10.26 -27.33
C ASP A 189 -10.45 -11.59 -26.73
N MET A 190 -10.99 -11.54 -25.51
CA MET A 190 -11.61 -12.71 -24.89
C MET A 190 -13.03 -12.93 -25.43
N GLY A 191 -13.64 -11.89 -26.01
CA GLY A 191 -15.02 -11.94 -26.47
C GLY A 191 -16.02 -12.01 -25.32
N SER A 192 -17.14 -12.71 -25.52
CA SER A 192 -18.12 -12.94 -24.45
C SER A 192 -17.55 -13.87 -23.38
N VAL A 193 -17.70 -13.46 -22.12
CA VAL A 193 -17.29 -14.20 -20.92
C VAL A 193 -18.47 -14.92 -20.25
N ASP A 194 -19.64 -14.94 -20.87
CA ASP A 194 -20.88 -15.45 -20.28
C ASP A 194 -20.80 -16.95 -19.95
N GLN A 195 -20.06 -17.71 -20.76
CA GLN A 195 -19.82 -19.13 -20.51
C GLN A 195 -19.06 -19.38 -19.19
N LEU A 196 -18.07 -18.53 -18.88
CA LEU A 196 -17.32 -18.59 -17.63
C LEU A 196 -18.20 -18.22 -16.44
N VAL A 197 -19.03 -17.20 -16.60
CA VAL A 197 -20.01 -16.77 -15.59
C VAL A 197 -20.99 -17.90 -15.30
N PHE A 198 -21.51 -18.55 -16.35
CA PHE A 198 -22.45 -19.67 -16.23
C PHE A 198 -21.82 -20.86 -15.51
N ALA A 199 -20.60 -21.26 -15.89
CA ALA A 199 -19.87 -22.34 -15.24
C ALA A 199 -19.64 -22.07 -13.75
N TRP A 200 -19.20 -20.87 -13.40
CA TRP A 200 -18.97 -20.45 -12.02
C TRP A 200 -20.27 -20.42 -11.20
N LYS A 201 -21.37 -19.89 -11.77
CA LYS A 201 -22.69 -19.92 -11.12
C LYS A 201 -23.13 -21.37 -10.87
N LYS A 202 -23.01 -22.23 -11.88
CA LYS A 202 -23.36 -23.66 -11.79
C LYS A 202 -22.57 -24.35 -10.67
N GLU A 203 -21.25 -24.17 -10.61
CA GLU A 203 -20.40 -24.70 -9.56
C GLU A 203 -20.82 -24.20 -8.16
N ARG A 204 -21.11 -22.90 -8.02
CA ARG A 204 -21.56 -22.36 -6.74
C ARG A 204 -22.91 -22.93 -6.29
N TYR A 205 -23.85 -23.11 -7.22
CA TYR A 205 -25.16 -23.68 -6.92
C TYR A 205 -25.06 -25.16 -6.52
N THR A 206 -24.23 -25.96 -7.19
CA THR A 206 -24.06 -27.39 -6.86
C THR A 206 -23.38 -27.59 -5.50
N LEU A 207 -22.40 -26.75 -5.16
CA LEU A 207 -21.77 -26.80 -3.83
C LEU A 207 -22.75 -26.45 -2.72
N ARG A 208 -23.62 -25.45 -2.95
CA ARG A 208 -24.66 -25.05 -1.98
C ARG A 208 -25.72 -26.13 -1.79
N SER A 209 -26.14 -26.83 -2.85
CA SER A 209 -27.14 -27.90 -2.73
C SER A 209 -26.59 -29.11 -1.97
N ARG A 210 -25.33 -29.48 -2.21
CA ARG A 210 -24.64 -30.54 -1.45
C ARG A 210 -24.52 -30.23 0.04
N ALA A 211 -24.09 -29.02 0.40
CA ALA A 211 -23.97 -28.63 1.81
C ALA A 211 -25.32 -28.71 2.56
N LYS A 212 -26.44 -28.40 1.89
CA LYS A 212 -27.78 -28.49 2.47
C LYS A 212 -28.23 -29.94 2.68
N GLN A 213 -27.87 -30.86 1.80
CA GLN A 213 -28.19 -32.29 1.92
C GLN A 213 -27.47 -32.95 3.10
N THR A 214 -26.17 -32.67 3.29
CA THR A 214 -25.39 -33.22 4.42
C THR A 214 -25.88 -32.71 5.77
N GLY A 215 -26.35 -31.45 5.84
CA GLY A 215 -26.94 -30.87 7.05
C GLY A 215 -28.33 -31.44 7.42
N GLN A 216 -29.09 -31.96 6.44
CA GLN A 216 -30.39 -32.57 6.69
C GLN A 216 -30.29 -34.02 7.17
N THR A 217 -29.35 -34.81 6.64
CA THR A 217 -29.11 -36.19 7.08
C THR A 217 -28.57 -36.25 8.51
N GLY A 218 -27.69 -35.32 8.92
CA GLY A 218 -27.22 -35.22 10.32
C GLY A 218 -28.34 -34.90 11.33
N LYS A 219 -29.33 -34.08 10.96
CA LYS A 219 -30.49 -33.77 11.82
C LYS A 219 -31.51 -34.91 11.92
N GLN A 220 -31.62 -35.75 10.89
CA GLN A 220 -32.50 -36.95 10.94
C GLN A 220 -31.90 -38.09 11.76
N ALA A 221 -30.57 -38.26 11.76
CA ALA A 221 -29.88 -39.26 12.59
C ALA A 221 -30.01 -38.96 14.10
N GLY A 222 -29.90 -37.67 14.51
CA GLY A 222 -30.07 -37.27 15.91
C GLY A 222 -31.50 -37.44 16.45
N LYS A 223 -32.53 -37.32 15.60
CA LYS A 223 -33.94 -37.50 16.01
C LYS A 223 -34.33 -38.97 16.23
N LYS A 224 -33.64 -39.93 15.62
CA LYS A 224 -33.90 -41.37 15.84
C LYS A 224 -33.37 -41.88 17.18
N ASN A 225 -32.22 -41.37 17.66
CA ASN A 225 -31.65 -41.79 18.95
C ASN A 225 -32.38 -41.21 20.18
N VAL A 226 -33.00 -40.03 20.07
CA VAL A 226 -33.74 -39.43 21.21
C VAL A 226 -35.09 -40.15 21.46
N ARG A 227 -35.70 -40.78 20.44
CA ARG A 227 -36.94 -41.56 20.62
C ARG A 227 -36.73 -42.93 21.28
N LEU A 228 -35.51 -43.47 21.26
CA LEU A 228 -35.19 -44.80 21.79
C LEU A 228 -34.85 -44.80 23.30
N LEU A 229 -34.54 -43.65 23.90
CA LEU A 229 -34.24 -43.53 25.33
C LEU A 229 -35.46 -43.19 26.23
N GLY A 230 -36.66 -43.04 25.65
CA GLY A 230 -37.87 -42.60 26.36
C GLY A 230 -38.83 -43.72 26.79
N GLN A 231 -38.51 -44.99 26.57
CA GLN A 231 -39.41 -46.13 26.83
C GLN A 231 -38.78 -47.18 27.76
N GLN A 232 -38.36 -46.78 28.96
CA GLN A 232 -38.18 -47.72 30.08
C GLN A 232 -38.56 -47.03 31.39
N LYS A 233 -39.83 -47.15 31.77
CA LYS A 233 -40.31 -47.09 33.16
C LYS A 233 -41.80 -47.43 33.19
N LYS A 234 -42.11 -48.68 33.52
CA LYS A 234 -43.15 -49.12 34.45
C LYS A 234 -42.99 -50.62 34.66
#